data_AF-W2SIX2-F1
#
_entry.id   AF-W2SIX2-F1
#
_cell.length_a   1.000
_cell.length_b   1.000
_cell.length_c   1.000
_cell.angle_alpha   90.00
_cell.angle_beta   90.00
_cell.angle_gamma   90.00
#
_symmetry.space_group_name_H-M   'P 1'
#
loop_
_entity.id
_entity.type
_entity.pdbx_description
1 polymer ?
#
loop_
_entity_poly.entity_id
_entity_poly.type
_entity_poly.pdbx_seq_one_letter_code
_entity_poly.pdbx_strand_id
1 'polypeptide(L)'
;MSTGGKVVKKAATALRHVTPVQSINKDQARQSVLQVYKELQRMTPNFWWDFGMHDMPMGVFRSVLKQQFMKNAHITDLRIIDRLVG
;
A
#
# COMPACT_ATOMS: atom_id res chain seq x y z
N MET A 1 38.06 -31.93 -38.15
CA MET A 1 37.57 -32.24 -36.80
C MET A 1 36.58 -31.16 -36.41
N SER A 2 35.36 -31.56 -36.05
CA SER A 2 34.16 -30.71 -35.98
C SER A 2 34.16 -29.74 -34.78
N THR A 3 33.63 -28.54 -35.03
CA THR A 3 33.46 -27.37 -34.18
C THR A 3 32.50 -27.63 -33.01
N GLY A 4 32.86 -27.25 -31.79
CA GLY A 4 32.02 -27.41 -30.59
C GLY A 4 31.98 -26.17 -29.70
N GLY A 5 31.41 -25.08 -30.21
CA GLY A 5 31.16 -23.87 -29.42
C GLY A 5 30.08 -24.12 -28.38
N LYS A 6 30.44 -24.04 -27.09
CA LYS A 6 29.49 -24.16 -25.98
C LYS A 6 28.63 -22.90 -25.90
N VAL A 7 27.39 -22.99 -26.39
CA VAL A 7 26.38 -21.95 -26.23
C VAL A 7 25.91 -21.96 -24.77
N VAL A 8 26.37 -20.99 -23.98
CA VAL A 8 25.86 -20.76 -22.63
C VAL A 8 24.47 -20.15 -22.77
N LYS A 9 23.43 -20.98 -22.62
CA LYS A 9 22.05 -20.51 -22.50
C LYS A 9 21.95 -19.69 -21.20
N LYS A 10 21.97 -18.36 -21.32
CA LYS A 10 21.51 -17.46 -20.26
C LYS A 10 20.03 -17.75 -20.06
N ALA A 11 19.71 -18.52 -19.03
CA ALA A 11 18.35 -18.64 -18.54
C ALA A 11 17.91 -17.26 -18.06
N ALA A 12 17.20 -16.52 -18.92
CA ALA A 12 16.46 -15.35 -18.49
C ALA A 12 15.39 -15.86 -17.54
N THR A 13 15.60 -15.67 -16.23
CA THR A 13 14.56 -15.84 -15.22
C THR A 13 13.43 -14.90 -15.64
N ALA A 14 12.41 -15.43 -16.29
CA ALA A 14 11.21 -14.69 -16.64
C ALA A 14 10.55 -14.29 -15.34
N LEU A 15 10.89 -13.09 -14.83
CA LEU A 15 10.14 -12.45 -13.76
C LEU A 15 8.70 -12.38 -14.26
N ARG A 16 7.79 -13.08 -13.58
CA ARG A 16 6.35 -13.03 -13.89
C ARG A 16 5.92 -11.56 -13.79
N HIS A 17 5.84 -10.88 -14.92
CA HIS A 17 5.43 -9.49 -15.00
C HIS A 17 3.91 -9.46 -14.87
N VAL A 18 3.43 -9.14 -13.68
CA VAL A 18 1.99 -9.04 -13.39
C VAL A 18 1.57 -7.59 -13.57
N THR A 19 0.45 -7.37 -14.25
CA THR A 19 -0.12 -6.04 -14.47
C THR A 19 -0.38 -5.32 -13.14
N PRO A 20 0.07 -4.06 -13.00
CA PRO A 20 -0.24 -3.26 -11.82
C PRO A 20 -1.75 -2.98 -11.72
N VAL A 21 -2.27 -2.81 -10.50
CA VAL A 21 -3.71 -2.59 -10.25
C VAL A 21 -4.06 -1.11 -10.42
N GLN A 22 -3.38 -0.22 -9.71
CA GLN A 22 -3.55 1.24 -9.88
C GLN A 22 -2.20 1.99 -9.88
N SER A 23 -1.29 1.62 -8.98
CA SER A 23 0.00 2.27 -8.82
C SER A 23 1.07 1.58 -9.65
N ILE A 24 1.79 2.37 -10.44
CA ILE A 24 2.90 1.88 -11.28
C ILE A 24 4.21 1.88 -10.48
N ASN A 25 4.35 2.79 -9.50
CA ASN A 25 5.54 2.94 -8.69
C ASN A 25 5.19 3.12 -7.20
N LYS A 26 6.21 2.99 -6.34
CA LYS A 26 6.06 3.10 -4.87
C LYS A 26 5.65 4.48 -4.41
N ASP A 27 6.07 5.52 -5.13
CA ASP A 27 5.76 6.90 -4.76
C ASP A 27 4.28 7.22 -4.98
N GLN A 28 3.69 6.73 -6.08
CA GLN A 28 2.28 6.85 -6.39
C GLN A 28 1.43 6.09 -5.36
N ALA A 29 1.82 4.86 -5.01
CA ALA A 29 1.15 4.10 -3.97
C ALA A 29 1.21 4.84 -2.62
N ARG A 30 2.37 5.41 -2.27
CA ARG A 30 2.54 6.21 -1.06
C ARG A 30 1.68 7.47 -1.07
N GLN A 31 1.60 8.16 -2.20
CA GLN A 31 0.75 9.34 -2.35
C GLN A 31 -0.73 8.99 -2.16
N SER A 32 -1.18 7.87 -2.76
CA SER A 32 -2.55 7.37 -2.61
C SER A 32 -2.89 7.04 -1.15
N VAL A 33 -2.00 6.30 -0.46
CA VAL A 33 -2.14 6.02 0.98
C VAL A 33 -2.23 7.31 1.80
N LEU A 34 -1.36 8.29 1.52
CA LEU A 34 -1.36 9.58 2.22
C LEU A 34 -2.63 10.40 1.94
N GLN A 35 -3.17 10.33 0.73
CA GLN A 35 -4.41 10.98 0.37
C GLN A 35 -5.58 10.41 1.18
N VAL A 36 -5.75 9.09 1.18
CA VAL A 36 -6.80 8.40 1.95
C VAL A 36 -6.63 8.65 3.46
N TYR A 37 -5.40 8.63 3.96
CA TYR A 37 -5.13 8.96 5.37
C TYR A 37 -5.59 10.38 5.73
N LYS A 38 -5.27 11.39 4.90
CA LYS A 38 -5.70 12.78 5.12
C LYS A 38 -7.20 12.92 5.03
N GLU A 39 -7.84 12.23 4.09
CA GLU A 39 -9.29 12.25 3.93
C GLU A 39 -10.00 11.69 5.15
N LEU A 40 -9.54 10.53 5.65
CA LEU A 40 -10.10 9.91 6.84
C LEU A 40 -9.90 10.78 8.09
N GLN A 41 -8.74 11.43 8.22
CA GLN A 41 -8.48 12.41 9.29
C GLN A 41 -9.41 13.62 9.21
N ARG A 42 -9.78 14.05 8.00
CA ARG A 42 -10.75 15.14 7.78
C ARG A 42 -12.18 14.72 8.12
N MET A 43 -12.56 13.47 7.81
CA MET A 43 -13.89 12.92 8.13
C MET A 43 -14.04 12.53 9.61
N THR A 44 -12.93 12.38 10.32
CA THR A 44 -12.89 11.94 11.72
C THR A 44 -13.85 12.68 12.66
N PRO A 45 -13.99 14.02 12.63
CA PRO A 45 -14.92 14.72 13.53
C PRO A 45 -16.37 14.31 13.31
N ASN A 46 -16.77 14.11 12.04
CA ASN A 46 -18.12 13.66 11.69
C ASN A 46 -18.35 12.24 12.24
N PHE A 47 -17.43 11.31 11.99
CA PHE A 47 -17.51 9.95 12.55
C PHE A 47 -17.57 9.93 14.07
N TRP A 48 -16.75 10.76 14.72
CA TRP A 48 -16.71 10.86 16.17
C TRP A 48 -18.05 11.29 16.77
N TRP A 49 -18.73 12.23 16.10
CA TRP A 49 -20.04 12.72 16.47
C TRP A 49 -21.17 11.74 16.12
N ASP A 50 -21.21 11.26 14.88
CA ASP A 50 -22.29 10.43 14.34
C ASP A 50 -22.41 9.08 15.08
N PHE A 51 -21.29 8.53 15.53
CA PHE A 51 -21.25 7.28 16.28
C PHE A 51 -21.22 7.48 17.81
N GLY A 52 -21.38 8.72 18.28
CA GLY A 52 -21.45 9.03 19.72
C GLY A 52 -20.20 8.62 20.49
N MET A 53 -19.01 8.68 19.88
CA MET A 53 -17.74 8.23 20.49
C MET A 53 -17.18 9.24 21.50
N HIS A 54 -18.06 9.98 22.18
CA HIS A 54 -17.70 11.12 23.02
C HIS A 54 -16.91 10.72 24.27
N ASP A 55 -17.06 9.48 24.73
CA ASP A 55 -16.27 8.92 25.84
C ASP A 55 -14.77 8.86 25.52
N MET A 56 -14.41 8.80 24.22
CA MET A 56 -13.02 8.81 23.76
C MET A 56 -12.64 10.21 23.27
N PRO A 57 -11.55 10.81 23.79
CA PRO A 57 -11.04 12.07 23.24
C PRO A 57 -10.66 11.92 21.76
N MET A 58 -10.99 12.91 20.93
CA MET A 58 -10.71 12.89 19.48
C MET A 58 -9.22 12.63 19.17
N GLY A 59 -8.30 13.13 20.00
CA GLY A 59 -6.87 12.87 19.84
C GLY A 59 -6.52 11.38 19.94
N VAL A 60 -7.17 10.65 20.85
CA VAL A 60 -7.01 9.20 21.00
C VAL A 60 -7.56 8.48 19.78
N PHE A 61 -8.76 8.85 19.31
CA PHE A 61 -9.35 8.26 18.11
C PHE A 61 -8.45 8.43 16.88
N ARG A 62 -7.91 9.63 16.66
CA ARG A 62 -6.93 9.89 15.58
C ARG A 62 -5.66 9.05 15.71
N SER A 63 -5.22 8.79 16.94
CA SER A 63 -4.05 7.95 17.21
C SER A 63 -4.32 6.48 16.85
N VAL A 64 -5.51 5.96 17.14
CA VAL A 64 -5.93 4.60 16.77
C VAL A 64 -6.03 4.46 15.26
N LEU A 65 -6.58 5.46 14.57
CA LEU A 65 -6.55 5.51 13.10
C LEU A 65 -5.11 5.42 12.58
N LYS A 66 -4.19 6.24 13.11
CA LYS A 66 -2.78 6.17 12.73
C LYS A 66 -2.16 4.79 13.00
N GLN A 67 -2.45 4.17 14.14
CA GLN A 67 -1.98 2.82 14.46
C GLN A 67 -2.44 1.79 13.43
N GLN A 68 -3.68 1.89 12.96
CA GLN A 68 -4.21 0.97 11.95
C GLN A 68 -3.48 1.09 10.60
N PHE A 69 -3.09 2.30 10.19
CA PHE A 69 -2.24 2.48 9.01
C PHE A 69 -0.82 1.93 9.24
N MET A 70 -0.23 2.19 10.43
CA MET A 70 1.11 1.72 10.77
C MET A 70 1.21 0.19 10.86
N LYS A 71 0.14 -0.50 11.24
CA LYS A 71 0.08 -1.97 11.28
C LYS A 71 0.47 -2.61 9.94
N ASN A 72 0.14 -1.95 8.84
CA ASN A 72 0.39 -2.41 7.47
C ASN A 72 1.71 -1.87 6.87
N ALA A 73 2.54 -1.17 7.64
CA ALA A 73 3.77 -0.54 7.15
C ALA A 73 4.83 -1.54 6.63
N HIS A 74 4.72 -2.81 6.99
CA HIS A 74 5.62 -3.88 6.55
C HIS A 74 5.33 -4.36 5.11
N ILE A 75 4.19 -3.98 4.53
CA ILE A 75 3.79 -4.41 3.19
C ILE A 75 4.62 -3.67 2.14
N THR A 76 5.29 -4.44 1.26
CA THR A 76 6.16 -3.89 0.21
C THR A 76 5.59 -4.08 -1.20
N ASP A 77 4.64 -5.00 -1.39
CA ASP A 77 4.01 -5.27 -2.68
C ASP A 77 2.96 -4.20 -2.99
N LEU A 78 3.18 -3.49 -4.09
CA LEU A 78 2.33 -2.43 -4.62
C LEU A 78 0.87 -2.86 -4.79
N ARG A 79 0.64 -4.09 -5.26
CA ARG A 79 -0.71 -4.59 -5.58
C ARG A 79 -1.54 -4.79 -4.32
N ILE A 80 -0.88 -5.21 -3.24
CA ILE A 80 -1.53 -5.38 -1.93
C ILE A 80 -1.86 -4.01 -1.36
N ILE A 81 -0.94 -3.04 -1.47
CA ILE A 81 -1.19 -1.67 -1.03
C ILE A 81 -2.38 -1.07 -1.79
N ASP A 82 -2.39 -1.16 -3.12
CA ASP A 82 -3.50 -0.67 -3.94
C ASP A 82 -4.83 -1.33 -3.56
N ARG A 83 -4.82 -2.64 -3.27
CA ARG A 83 -6.02 -3.37 -2.88
C ARG A 83 -6.56 -3.01 -1.49
N LEU A 84 -5.71 -2.49 -0.61
CA LEU A 84 -6.13 -2.01 0.72
C LEU A 84 -6.65 -0.57 0.67
N VAL A 85 -6.28 0.19 -0.35
CA VAL A 85 -6.60 1.61 -0.48
C VAL A 85 -7.77 1.84 -1.45
N GLY A 86 -7.93 0.99 -2.47
CA GLY A 86 -8.95 1.12 -3.53
C GLY A 86 -9.89 -0.07 -3.68
#